data_AF-A0A0G1ZP23-F1
#
_entry.id   AF-A0A0G1ZP23-F1
#
_cell.length_a   1.000
_cell.length_b   1.000
_cell.length_c   1.000
_cell.angle_alpha   90.00
_cell.angle_beta   90.00
_cell.angle_gamma   90.00
#
_symmetry.space_group_name_H-M   'P 1'
#
loop_
_entity.id
_entity.type
_entity.pdbx_description
1 polymer ?
#
loop_
_entity_poly.entity_id
_entity_poly.type
_entity_poly.pdbx_seq_one_letter_code
_entity_poly.pdbx_strand_id
1 'polypeptide(L)'
;MKKNSGFTLIETLVYLGLFSILIGGALVAAFGIFESNGRNQTKAMVQEEGQFLAAKIDWVLSGVRSVDAPPASSPGSLLSVTKYGGGTVEVSLAGTDMRIQRNAGPVRTLNNSNVKVSGVAFTHMYSGAENPESVEARFRVSARTPGGVDFTEDFFTVKYVRR
;
A
#
# COMPACT_ATOMS: atom_id res chain seq x y z
N MET A 1 -27.05 42.01 57.46
CA MET A 1 -25.67 41.58 57.12
C MET A 1 -25.75 40.29 56.31
N LYS A 2 -25.37 40.29 55.04
CA LYS A 2 -25.35 39.08 54.21
C LYS A 2 -24.14 38.22 54.63
N LYS A 3 -24.38 36.99 55.08
CA LYS A 3 -23.32 36.01 55.33
C LYS A 3 -22.73 35.60 53.98
N ASN A 4 -21.47 35.96 53.72
CA ASN A 4 -20.69 35.33 52.65
C ASN A 4 -20.36 33.90 53.11
N SER A 5 -21.07 32.92 52.55
CA SER A 5 -20.75 31.51 52.74
C SER A 5 -19.46 31.20 52.00
N GLY A 6 -18.36 31.07 52.74
CA GLY A 6 -17.10 30.57 52.20
C GLY A 6 -17.28 29.14 51.68
N PHE A 7 -16.73 28.86 50.51
CA PHE A 7 -16.67 27.52 49.92
C PHE A 7 -16.07 26.54 50.95
N THR A 8 -16.70 25.39 51.14
CA THR A 8 -16.20 24.41 52.12
C THR A 8 -15.01 23.65 51.52
N LEU A 9 -13.97 23.40 52.32
CA LEU A 9 -12.77 22.67 51.88
C LEU A 9 -13.13 21.30 51.24
N ILE A 10 -14.14 20.64 51.79
CA ILE A 10 -14.62 19.34 51.29
C ILE A 10 -15.22 19.46 49.89
N GLU A 11 -15.95 20.53 49.58
CA GLU A 11 -16.54 20.77 48.26
C GLU A 11 -15.45 20.98 47.20
N THR A 12 -14.39 21.71 47.55
CA THR A 12 -13.22 21.86 46.67
C THR A 12 -12.53 20.53 46.39
N LEU A 13 -12.37 19.68 47.41
CA LEU A 13 -11.77 18.35 47.24
C LEU A 13 -12.62 17.43 46.35
N VAL A 14 -13.94 17.45 46.53
CA VAL A 14 -14.88 16.69 45.69
C VAL A 14 -14.79 17.14 44.24
N TYR A 15 -14.72 18.45 43.98
CA TYR A 15 -14.58 18.98 42.62
C TYR A 15 -13.24 18.63 41.98
N LEU A 16 -12.14 18.67 42.74
CA LEU A 16 -10.83 18.22 42.24
C LEU A 16 -10.82 16.73 41.91
N GLY A 17 -11.46 15.90 42.72
CA GLY A 17 -11.61 14.47 42.45
C GLY A 17 -12.40 14.19 41.17
N LEU A 18 -13.56 14.83 41.02
CA LEU A 18 -14.38 14.73 39.81
C LEU A 18 -13.63 15.25 38.58
N PHE A 19 -12.95 16.39 38.71
CA PHE A 19 -12.14 16.96 37.64
C PHE A 19 -11.02 16.02 37.20
N SER A 20 -10.34 15.38 38.16
CA SER A 20 -9.28 14.41 37.86
C SER A 20 -9.80 13.21 37.06
N ILE A 21 -10.99 12.71 37.40
CA ILE A 21 -11.65 11.63 36.65
C ILE A 21 -11.99 12.08 35.23
N LEU A 22 -12.55 13.29 35.08
CA LEU A 22 -12.90 13.85 33.77
C LEU A 22 -11.68 14.02 32.87
N ILE A 23 -10.60 14.63 33.39
CA ILE A 23 -9.35 14.82 32.65
C ILE A 23 -8.69 13.48 32.32
N GLY A 24 -8.68 12.53 33.26
CA GLY A 24 -8.16 11.19 33.02
C GLY A 24 -8.87 10.47 31.87
N GLY A 25 -10.20 10.52 31.85
CA GLY A 25 -11.00 9.97 30.76
C GLY A 25 -10.73 10.65 29.41
N ALA A 26 -10.62 11.98 29.41
CA ALA A 26 -10.32 12.75 28.20
C ALA A 26 -8.94 12.39 27.60
N LEU A 27 -7.92 12.20 28.45
CA LEU A 27 -6.59 11.81 28.00
C LEU A 27 -6.58 10.40 27.38
N VAL A 28 -7.23 9.42 28.01
CA VAL A 28 -7.34 8.06 27.46
C VAL A 28 -8.03 8.07 26.09
N ALA A 29 -9.12 8.84 25.95
CA ALA A 29 -9.81 9.00 24.68
C ALA A 29 -8.90 9.64 23.61
N ALA A 30 -8.14 10.68 23.97
CA ALA A 30 -7.23 11.36 23.05
C ALA A 30 -6.11 10.43 22.55
N PHE A 31 -5.51 9.62 23.43
CA PHE A 31 -4.52 8.62 23.03
C PHE A 31 -5.09 7.60 22.04
N GLY A 32 -6.31 7.11 22.28
CA GLY A 32 -6.99 6.19 21.38
C GLY A 32 -7.20 6.79 19.97
N ILE A 33 -7.53 8.08 19.89
CA ILE A 33 -7.70 8.78 18.61
C ILE A 33 -6.36 8.87 17.87
N PHE A 34 -5.27 9.25 18.54
CA PHE A 34 -3.96 9.38 17.90
C PHE A 34 -3.43 8.05 17.37
N GLU A 35 -3.59 6.97 18.14
CA GLU A 35 -3.18 5.64 17.70
C GLU A 35 -4.01 5.16 16.50
N SER A 36 -5.33 5.38 16.54
CA SER A 36 -6.23 5.06 15.43
C SER A 36 -5.86 5.82 14.16
N ASN A 37 -5.60 7.13 14.27
CA ASN A 37 -5.18 7.96 13.14
C ASN A 37 -3.88 7.46 12.52
N GLY A 38 -2.89 7.11 13.35
CA GLY A 38 -1.62 6.55 12.89
C GLY A 38 -1.80 5.24 12.11
N ARG A 39 -2.62 4.32 12.61
CA ARG A 39 -2.94 3.05 11.92
C ARG A 39 -3.67 3.31 10.60
N ASN A 40 -4.62 4.24 10.58
CA ASN A 40 -5.38 4.60 9.38
C ASN A 40 -4.48 5.22 8.30
N GLN A 41 -3.52 6.06 8.69
CA GLN A 41 -2.53 6.61 7.77
C GLN A 41 -1.66 5.52 7.15
N THR A 42 -1.20 4.53 7.93
CA THR A 42 -0.46 3.37 7.40
C THR A 42 -1.28 2.59 6.39
N LYS A 43 -2.58 2.35 6.67
CA LYS A 43 -3.48 1.66 5.74
C LYS A 43 -3.66 2.45 4.44
N ALA A 44 -3.90 3.76 4.54
CA ALA A 44 -4.02 4.62 3.36
C ALA A 44 -2.75 4.58 2.50
N MET A 45 -1.57 4.65 3.12
CA MET A 45 -0.30 4.55 2.40
C MET A 45 -0.13 3.21 1.68
N VAL A 46 -0.43 2.09 2.33
CA VAL A 46 -0.36 0.76 1.70
C VAL A 46 -1.32 0.66 0.51
N GLN A 47 -2.53 1.20 0.66
CA GLN A 47 -3.55 1.19 -0.40
C GLN A 47 -3.16 2.06 -1.59
N GLU A 48 -2.74 3.30 -1.34
CA GLU A 48 -2.30 4.24 -2.38
C GLU A 48 -1.11 3.68 -3.16
N GLU A 49 -0.15 3.11 -2.44
CA GLU A 49 1.05 2.54 -3.05
C GLU A 49 0.73 1.29 -3.86
N GLY A 50 -0.07 0.37 -3.31
CA GLY A 50 -0.49 -0.83 -4.03
C GLY A 50 -1.27 -0.49 -5.31
N GLN A 51 -2.18 0.49 -5.23
CA GLN A 51 -2.90 0.97 -6.41
C GLN A 51 -1.98 1.65 -7.43
N PHE A 52 -0.99 2.41 -6.97
CA PHE A 52 0.02 3.02 -7.86
C PHE A 52 0.83 1.95 -8.60
N LEU A 53 1.31 0.92 -7.90
CA LEU A 53 2.07 -0.18 -8.50
C LEU A 53 1.21 -0.96 -9.50
N ALA A 54 -0.04 -1.29 -9.16
CA ALA A 54 -0.98 -1.94 -10.06
C ALA A 54 -1.22 -1.09 -11.32
N ALA A 55 -1.46 0.22 -11.17
CA ALA A 55 -1.63 1.13 -12.29
C ALA A 55 -0.37 1.26 -13.16
N LYS A 56 0.82 1.19 -12.57
CA LYS A 56 2.09 1.16 -13.30
C LYS A 56 2.24 -0.12 -14.10
N ILE A 57 1.90 -1.27 -13.54
CA ILE A 57 1.91 -2.55 -14.26
C ILE A 57 0.93 -2.50 -15.44
N ASP A 58 -0.27 -1.97 -15.23
CA ASP A 58 -1.25 -1.74 -16.30
C ASP A 58 -0.72 -0.85 -17.43
N TRP A 59 0.01 0.21 -17.08
CA TRP A 59 0.68 1.07 -18.04
C TRP A 59 1.80 0.32 -18.79
N VAL A 60 2.57 -0.52 -18.11
CA VAL A 60 3.58 -1.39 -18.73
C VAL A 60 2.93 -2.36 -19.72
N LEU A 61 1.76 -2.91 -19.40
CA LEU A 61 1.02 -3.84 -20.25
C LEU A 61 0.21 -3.13 -21.36
N SER A 62 0.11 -1.80 -21.33
CA SER A 62 -0.63 -1.04 -22.34
C SER A 62 0.22 -0.78 -23.59
N GLY A 63 -0.29 -1.10 -24.78
CA GLY A 63 0.42 -0.89 -26.05
C GLY A 63 1.65 -1.80 -26.21
N VAL A 64 1.57 -3.02 -25.68
CA VAL A 64 2.58 -4.06 -25.87
C VAL A 64 2.29 -4.84 -27.15
N ARG A 65 3.35 -5.17 -27.89
CA ARG A 65 3.34 -6.04 -29.06
C ARG A 65 3.52 -7.50 -28.67
N SER A 66 4.36 -7.77 -27.66
CA SER A 66 4.60 -9.11 -27.11
C SER A 66 4.95 -9.04 -25.63
N VAL A 67 4.63 -10.12 -24.92
CA VAL A 67 5.10 -10.41 -23.57
C VAL A 67 6.25 -11.39 -23.69
N ASP A 68 7.46 -10.95 -23.32
CA ASP A 68 8.70 -11.72 -23.49
C ASP A 68 9.02 -12.55 -22.23
N ALA A 69 8.60 -12.04 -21.06
CA ALA A 69 8.62 -12.77 -19.80
C ALA A 69 7.42 -12.32 -18.91
N PRO A 70 6.83 -13.22 -18.12
CA PRO A 70 7.14 -14.65 -18.03
C PRO A 70 6.63 -15.43 -19.26
N PRO A 71 7.17 -16.63 -19.53
CA PRO A 71 6.67 -17.49 -20.60
C PRO A 71 5.20 -17.85 -20.34
N ALA A 72 4.46 -18.10 -21.41
CA ALA A 72 3.05 -18.45 -21.34
C ALA A 72 2.81 -19.65 -20.41
N SER A 73 1.75 -19.56 -19.61
CA SER A 73 1.29 -20.58 -18.65
C SER A 73 2.26 -20.90 -17.50
N SER A 74 3.32 -20.11 -17.32
CA SER A 74 4.22 -20.22 -16.16
C SER A 74 4.30 -18.89 -15.42
N PRO A 75 4.12 -18.86 -14.09
CA PRO A 75 4.35 -17.64 -13.33
C PRO A 75 5.85 -17.32 -13.25
N GLY A 76 6.18 -16.04 -13.10
CA GLY A 76 7.55 -15.56 -12.88
C GLY A 76 7.59 -14.23 -12.14
N SER A 77 8.75 -13.89 -11.58
CA SER A 77 8.95 -12.63 -10.83
C SER A 77 9.44 -11.46 -11.69
N LEU A 78 9.63 -11.71 -12.99
CA LEU A 78 10.04 -10.73 -13.99
C LEU A 78 8.92 -10.60 -15.03
N LEU A 79 8.46 -9.38 -15.25
CA LEU A 79 7.65 -9.01 -16.40
C LEU A 79 8.56 -8.29 -17.39
N SER A 80 8.69 -8.82 -18.61
CA SER A 80 9.37 -8.15 -19.72
C SER A 80 8.41 -8.07 -20.89
N VAL A 81 8.25 -6.89 -21.45
CA VAL A 81 7.36 -6.65 -22.60
C VAL A 81 8.04 -5.81 -23.67
N THR A 82 7.71 -6.11 -24.91
CA THR A 82 8.12 -5.29 -26.06
C THR A 82 6.93 -4.45 -26.52
N LYS A 83 7.12 -3.14 -26.65
CA LYS A 83 6.12 -2.17 -27.15
C LYS A 83 6.05 -2.19 -28.68
N TYR A 84 4.93 -1.72 -29.26
CA TYR A 84 4.81 -1.58 -30.73
C TYR A 84 5.90 -0.70 -31.37
N GLY A 85 6.45 0.27 -30.63
CA GLY A 85 7.59 1.08 -31.06
C GLY A 85 8.96 0.39 -30.97
N GLY A 86 9.02 -0.90 -30.64
CA GLY A 86 10.25 -1.69 -30.54
C GLY A 86 11.00 -1.58 -29.22
N GLY A 87 10.57 -0.70 -28.31
CA GLY A 87 11.18 -0.55 -27.00
C GLY A 87 10.75 -1.64 -26.00
N THR A 88 11.66 -2.04 -25.10
CA THR A 88 11.39 -2.99 -24.02
C THR A 88 11.15 -2.27 -22.69
N VAL A 89 10.25 -2.84 -21.89
CA VAL A 89 9.99 -2.40 -20.52
C VAL A 89 9.98 -3.62 -19.60
N GLU A 90 10.76 -3.53 -18.54
CA GLU A 90 10.91 -4.61 -17.56
C GLU A 90 10.45 -4.16 -16.18
N VAL A 91 9.73 -5.04 -15.48
CA VAL A 91 9.33 -4.88 -14.08
C VAL A 91 9.81 -6.09 -13.29
N SER A 92 10.52 -5.84 -12.20
CA SER A 92 11.09 -6.89 -11.35
C SER A 92 11.04 -6.50 -9.87
N LEU A 93 11.23 -7.49 -8.99
CA LEU A 93 11.43 -7.28 -7.56
C LEU A 93 12.90 -7.48 -7.22
N ALA A 94 13.48 -6.57 -6.44
CA ALA A 94 14.80 -6.74 -5.86
C ALA A 94 14.79 -6.33 -4.39
N GLY A 95 15.01 -7.32 -3.50
CA GLY A 95 14.76 -7.14 -2.08
C GLY A 95 13.29 -6.84 -1.83
N THR A 96 12.99 -5.66 -1.31
CA THR A 96 11.63 -5.17 -1.04
C THR A 96 11.14 -4.15 -2.06
N ASP A 97 11.95 -3.86 -3.08
CA ASP A 97 11.68 -2.78 -4.03
C ASP A 97 11.22 -3.33 -5.36
N MET A 98 10.03 -2.90 -5.79
CA MET A 98 9.58 -3.09 -7.16
C MET A 98 10.29 -2.08 -8.05
N ARG A 99 10.87 -2.56 -9.15
CA ARG A 99 11.72 -1.77 -10.04
C ARG A 99 11.19 -1.81 -11.46
N ILE A 100 11.44 -0.71 -12.19
CA ILE A 100 11.16 -0.61 -13.61
C ILE A 100 12.43 -0.24 -14.38
N GLN A 101 12.61 -0.84 -15.55
CA GLN A 101 13.66 -0.49 -16.49
C GLN A 101 13.05 -0.32 -17.89
N ARG A 102 13.56 0.64 -18.67
CA ARG A 102 13.16 0.86 -20.06
C ARG A 102 14.39 0.82 -20.96
N ASN A 103 14.35 0.05 -22.04
CA ASN A 103 15.36 0.03 -23.11
C ASN A 103 16.82 0.01 -22.59
N ALA A 104 17.19 -0.98 -21.77
CA ALA A 104 18.52 -1.10 -21.14
C ALA A 104 19.00 0.16 -20.37
N GLY A 105 18.10 1.10 -20.08
CA GLY A 105 18.39 2.33 -19.35
C GLY A 105 18.54 2.11 -17.83
N PRO A 106 18.63 3.19 -17.03
CA PRO A 106 18.78 3.07 -15.60
C PRO A 106 17.54 2.43 -14.95
N VAL A 107 17.78 1.52 -14.01
CA VAL A 107 16.76 0.90 -13.19
C VAL A 107 16.22 1.93 -12.18
N ARG A 108 14.90 2.01 -12.03
CA ARG A 108 14.25 2.92 -11.08
C ARG A 108 13.35 2.14 -10.13
N THR A 109 13.46 2.43 -8.84
CA THR A 109 12.51 1.96 -7.85
C THR A 109 11.17 2.66 -8.04
N LEU A 110 10.09 1.89 -8.01
CA LEU A 110 8.73 2.39 -8.13
C LEU A 110 8.12 2.72 -6.77
N ASN A 111 8.40 1.89 -5.76
CA ASN A 111 7.79 2.05 -4.45
C ASN A 111 8.51 3.10 -3.59
N ASN A 112 7.79 3.70 -2.64
CA ASN A 112 8.37 4.56 -1.63
C ASN A 112 9.16 3.75 -0.56
N SER A 113 9.96 4.44 0.27
CA SER A 113 10.82 3.82 1.29
C SER A 113 10.11 3.39 2.58
N ASN A 114 8.85 3.80 2.77
CA ASN A 114 8.04 3.45 3.94
C ASN A 114 7.25 2.15 3.73
N VAL A 115 7.18 1.66 2.49
CA VAL A 115 6.53 0.40 2.14
C VAL A 115 7.55 -0.66 1.73
N LYS A 116 7.15 -1.92 1.82
CA LYS A 116 7.91 -3.06 1.32
C LYS A 116 7.01 -3.90 0.43
N VAL A 117 7.50 -4.22 -0.76
CA VAL A 117 6.84 -5.09 -1.72
C VAL A 117 7.37 -6.52 -1.58
N SER A 118 6.48 -7.51 -1.64
CA SER A 118 6.86 -8.92 -1.60
C SER A 118 5.91 -9.79 -2.42
N GLY A 119 6.27 -11.05 -2.64
CA GLY A 119 5.39 -12.02 -3.30
C GLY A 119 4.99 -11.64 -4.73
N VAL A 120 5.85 -10.91 -5.45
CA VAL A 120 5.58 -10.50 -6.83
C VAL A 120 5.56 -11.72 -7.74
N ALA A 121 4.43 -11.94 -8.40
CA ALA A 121 4.24 -12.98 -9.39
C ALA A 121 3.44 -12.43 -10.57
N PHE A 122 4.00 -12.58 -11.76
CA PHE A 122 3.34 -12.33 -13.03
C PHE A 122 2.94 -13.67 -13.63
N THR A 123 1.73 -13.78 -14.15
CA THR A 123 1.22 -14.97 -14.84
C THR A 123 0.77 -14.56 -16.23
N HIS A 124 1.46 -15.05 -17.25
CA HIS A 124 1.08 -14.83 -18.65
C HIS A 124 0.12 -15.94 -19.08
N MET A 125 -1.15 -15.60 -19.27
CA MET A 125 -2.16 -16.51 -19.81
C MET A 125 -2.30 -16.28 -21.30
N TYR A 126 -1.65 -17.14 -22.08
CA TYR A 126 -1.89 -17.21 -23.52
C TYR A 126 -3.08 -18.14 -23.77
N SER A 127 -4.04 -17.67 -24.56
CA SER A 127 -5.11 -18.51 -25.05
C SER A 127 -5.15 -18.40 -26.56
N GLY A 128 -5.40 -19.54 -27.22
CA GLY A 128 -5.65 -19.60 -28.66
C GLY A 128 -6.95 -18.89 -29.07
N ALA A 129 -7.56 -19.34 -30.17
CA ALA A 129 -8.62 -18.66 -30.91
C ALA A 129 -9.86 -18.18 -30.10
N GLU A 130 -10.05 -18.60 -28.84
CA GLU A 130 -11.27 -18.31 -28.06
C GLU A 130 -11.09 -17.36 -26.86
N ASN A 131 -9.88 -17.16 -26.32
CA ASN A 131 -9.65 -16.14 -25.27
C ASN A 131 -8.48 -15.22 -25.60
N PRO A 132 -8.60 -13.91 -25.31
CA PRO A 132 -7.53 -12.95 -25.51
C PRO A 132 -6.33 -13.23 -24.58
N GLU A 133 -5.12 -12.99 -25.10
CA GLU A 133 -3.87 -13.00 -24.34
C GLU A 133 -3.97 -12.04 -23.15
N SER A 134 -3.60 -12.49 -21.94
CA SER A 134 -3.64 -11.67 -20.74
C SER A 134 -2.45 -11.89 -19.83
N VAL A 135 -2.14 -10.87 -19.04
CA VAL A 135 -1.14 -10.95 -17.98
C VAL A 135 -1.79 -10.54 -16.67
N GLU A 136 -1.71 -11.43 -15.70
CA GLU A 136 -2.06 -11.18 -14.31
C GLU A 136 -0.79 -10.85 -13.52
N ALA A 137 -0.87 -9.84 -12.65
CA ALA A 137 0.16 -9.55 -11.68
C ALA A 137 -0.42 -9.64 -10.28
N ARG A 138 0.29 -10.30 -9.36
CA ARG A 138 -0.01 -10.38 -7.93
C ARG A 138 1.20 -9.95 -7.12
N PHE A 139 0.97 -9.21 -6.04
CA PHE A 139 2.02 -8.78 -5.13
C PHE A 139 1.43 -8.36 -3.78
N ARG A 140 2.28 -8.25 -2.77
CA ARG A 140 1.93 -7.73 -1.45
C ARG A 140 2.63 -6.43 -1.19
N VAL A 141 1.94 -5.51 -0.54
CA VAL A 141 2.51 -4.28 0.01
C VAL A 141 2.34 -4.31 1.52
N SER A 142 3.41 -3.93 2.23
CA SER A 142 3.41 -3.88 3.68
C SER A 142 4.07 -2.60 4.20
N ALA A 143 3.60 -2.09 5.34
CA ALA A 143 4.18 -0.94 6.01
C ALA A 143 4.03 -1.08 7.53
N ARG A 144 4.96 -0.48 8.28
CA ARG A 144 4.96 -0.58 9.74
C ARG A 144 4.03 0.48 10.34
N THR A 145 3.07 0.03 11.16
CA THR A 145 2.20 0.92 11.92
C THR A 145 2.97 1.59 13.07
N PRO A 146 2.50 2.73 13.61
CA PRO A 146 3.13 3.37 14.77
C PRO A 146 3.21 2.47 16.02
N GLY A 147 2.30 1.49 16.15
CA GLY A 147 2.35 0.47 17.20
C GLY A 147 3.38 -0.64 16.98
N GLY A 148 4.18 -0.56 15.91
CA GLY A 148 5.25 -1.52 15.62
C GLY A 148 4.79 -2.81 14.95
N VAL A 149 3.52 -2.93 14.54
CA VAL A 149 3.02 -4.09 13.80
C VAL A 149 3.03 -3.79 12.31
N ASP A 150 3.40 -4.75 11.47
CA ASP A 150 3.32 -4.61 10.02
C ASP A 150 1.87 -4.81 9.54
N PHE A 151 1.35 -3.82 8.83
CA PHE A 151 0.10 -3.94 8.08
C PHE A 151 0.45 -4.38 6.66
N THR A 152 -0.18 -5.44 6.17
CA THR A 152 0.09 -6.03 4.85
C THR A 152 -1.22 -6.26 4.10
N GLU A 153 -1.22 -5.97 2.80
CA GLU A 153 -2.36 -6.19 1.91
C GLU A 153 -1.89 -6.79 0.58
N ASP A 154 -2.70 -7.70 0.03
CA ASP A 154 -2.48 -8.33 -1.28
C ASP A 154 -3.14 -7.48 -2.38
N PHE A 155 -2.42 -7.27 -3.47
CA PHE A 155 -2.88 -6.55 -4.65
C PHE A 155 -2.78 -7.44 -5.88
N PHE A 156 -3.70 -7.24 -6.82
CA PHE A 156 -3.63 -7.88 -8.12
C PHE A 156 -4.16 -6.96 -9.22
N THR A 157 -3.68 -7.17 -10.44
CA THR A 157 -4.26 -6.58 -11.65
C THR A 157 -4.21 -7.59 -12.79
N VAL A 158 -5.17 -7.52 -13.71
CA VAL A 158 -5.23 -8.35 -14.91
C VAL A 158 -5.38 -7.43 -16.11
N LYS A 159 -4.47 -7.54 -17.07
CA LYS A 159 -4.54 -6.80 -18.33
C LYS A 159 -4.65 -7.74 -19.50
N TYR A 160 -5.65 -7.49 -20.34
CA TYR A 160 -5.76 -8.12 -21.66
C TYR A 160 -4.88 -7.38 -22.67
N VAL A 161 -4.00 -8.13 -23.31
CA VAL A 161 -3.12 -7.64 -24.37
C VAL A 161 -3.92 -7.62 -25.67
N ARG A 162 -4.05 -6.44 -26.27
CA ARG A 162 -4.68 -6.28 -27.59
C ARG A 162 -3.58 -6.36 -28.63
N ARG A 163 -3.74 -7.26 -29.60
CA ARG A 163 -2.88 -7.35 -30.79
C ARG A 163 -3.38 -6.42 -31.89
#